data_AF-A0A0F9W106-F1
#
_entry.id   AF-A0A0F9W106-F1
#
_cell.length_a   1.000
_cell.length_b   1.000
_cell.length_c   1.000
_cell.angle_alpha   90.00
_cell.angle_beta   90.00
_cell.angle_gamma   90.00
#
_symmetry.space_group_name_H-M   'P 1'
#
loop_
_entity.id
_entity.type
_entity.pdbx_description
1 polymer ?
#
loop_
_entity_poly.entity_id
_entity_poly.type
_entity_poly.pdbx_seq_one_letter_code
_entity_poly.pdbx_strand_id
1 'polypeptide(L)'
;MPAGQPPKFETADELQDAIDDYFKNGVKEKEVIIGSIKNQTIATILVPTITGLVLHIGFDSRQSFYDYEKIDKFSYTIKRARTFIEMEYEERLQSGNPTGAIFALKNFNWKDRQEIGIGGEEEGTPLAIKIIRGDGPASNGSL
;
A
#
# COMPACT_ATOMS: atom_id res chain seq x y z
N MET A 1 -5.21 -1.41 34.10
CA MET A 1 -5.22 -1.81 32.67
C MET A 1 -5.61 -0.56 31.88
N PRO A 2 -4.85 -0.13 30.85
CA PRO A 2 -5.25 1.07 30.13
C PRO A 2 -6.51 0.74 29.32
N ALA A 3 -7.57 1.51 29.55
CA ALA A 3 -8.84 1.37 28.86
C ALA A 3 -8.63 1.68 27.38
N GLY A 4 -8.79 0.67 26.52
CA GLY A 4 -8.82 0.86 25.08
C GLY A 4 -9.96 1.82 24.72
N GLN A 5 -9.74 2.66 23.71
CA GLN A 5 -10.74 3.57 23.17
C GLN A 5 -12.04 2.80 22.90
N PRO A 6 -13.21 3.31 23.32
CA PRO A 6 -14.47 2.62 23.11
C PRO A 6 -14.70 2.37 21.61
N PRO A 7 -15.29 1.22 21.24
CA PRO A 7 -15.54 0.91 19.85
C PRO A 7 -16.47 1.96 19.23
N LYS A 8 -16.05 2.59 18.13
CA LYS A 8 -16.78 3.57 17.32
C LYS A 8 -17.99 2.96 16.62
N PHE A 9 -17.94 1.68 16.30
CA PHE A 9 -19.03 0.94 15.67
C PHE A 9 -19.38 -0.25 16.54
N GLU A 10 -20.67 -0.50 16.73
CA GLU A 10 -21.16 -1.62 17.53
C GLU A 10 -21.44 -2.83 16.63
N THR A 11 -21.94 -2.60 15.41
CA THR A 11 -22.34 -3.64 14.45
C THR A 11 -21.61 -3.56 13.11
N ALA A 12 -21.49 -4.70 12.44
CA ALA A 12 -20.87 -4.78 11.12
C ALA A 12 -21.64 -3.99 10.05
N ASP A 13 -22.95 -3.88 10.22
CA ASP A 13 -23.85 -3.16 9.32
C ASP A 13 -23.61 -1.65 9.40
N GLU A 14 -23.47 -1.07 10.59
CA GLU A 14 -23.12 0.35 10.75
C GLU A 14 -21.80 0.70 10.07
N LEU A 15 -20.81 -0.20 10.17
CA LEU A 15 -19.53 -0.02 9.50
C LEU A 15 -19.67 -0.12 7.99
N GLN A 16 -20.48 -1.07 7.49
CA GLN A 16 -20.77 -1.22 6.06
C GLN A 16 -21.47 0.02 5.51
N ASP A 17 -22.47 0.55 6.22
CA ASP A 17 -23.20 1.75 5.82
C ASP A 17 -22.27 2.98 5.74
N ALA A 18 -21.36 3.14 6.71
CA ALA A 18 -20.38 4.22 6.69
C ALA A 18 -19.37 4.08 5.53
N ILE A 19 -18.97 2.86 5.22
CA ILE A 19 -18.11 2.55 4.06
C ILE A 19 -18.86 2.83 2.74
N ASP A 20 -20.12 2.43 2.64
CA ASP A 20 -20.95 2.65 1.45
C ASP A 20 -21.22 4.14 1.24
N ASP A 21 -21.43 4.91 2.32
CA ASP A 21 -21.57 6.36 2.25
C ASP A 21 -20.28 7.02 1.74
N TYR A 22 -19.10 6.54 2.17
CA TYR A 22 -17.83 7.00 1.60
C TYR A 22 -17.80 6.78 0.09
N PHE A 23 -18.11 5.57 -0.39
CA PHE A 23 -18.06 5.27 -1.82
C PHE A 23 -19.10 6.03 -2.66
N LYS A 24 -20.25 6.38 -2.07
CA LYS A 24 -21.31 7.14 -2.75
C LYS A 24 -21.06 8.65 -2.75
N ASN A 25 -20.63 9.20 -1.62
CA ASN A 25 -20.63 10.66 -1.38
C ASN A 25 -19.26 11.22 -0.94
N GLY A 26 -18.37 10.38 -0.40
CA GLY A 26 -17.09 10.79 0.17
C GLY A 26 -15.87 10.66 -0.76
N VAL A 27 -16.02 9.95 -1.89
CA VAL A 27 -14.93 9.81 -2.86
C VAL A 27 -14.72 11.10 -3.62
N LYS A 28 -13.46 11.54 -3.68
CA LYS A 28 -13.09 12.72 -4.46
C LYS A 28 -13.14 12.40 -5.95
N GLU A 29 -13.56 13.38 -6.72
CA GLU A 29 -13.52 13.34 -8.17
C GLU A 29 -12.21 13.96 -8.67
N LYS A 30 -11.65 13.39 -9.73
CA LYS A 30 -10.50 13.94 -10.45
C LYS A 30 -10.83 13.99 -11.92
N GLU A 31 -10.65 15.16 -12.51
CA GLU A 31 -10.73 15.33 -13.96
C GLU A 31 -9.44 14.81 -14.60
N VAL A 32 -9.59 13.92 -15.57
CA VAL A 32 -8.50 13.39 -16.38
C VAL A 32 -8.79 13.65 -17.84
N ILE A 33 -7.77 14.08 -18.56
CA ILE A 33 -7.83 14.29 -19.99
C ILE A 33 -7.58 12.96 -20.68
N ILE A 34 -8.59 12.48 -21.40
CA ILE A 34 -8.54 11.24 -22.18
C ILE A 34 -8.57 11.61 -23.66
N GLY A 35 -7.62 11.08 -24.43
CA GLY A 35 -7.57 11.25 -25.88
C GLY A 35 -6.25 11.82 -26.39
N SER A 36 -6.07 11.78 -27.71
CA SER A 36 -4.89 12.34 -28.37
C SER A 36 -4.92 13.87 -28.34
N ILE A 37 -3.76 14.52 -28.52
CA ILE A 37 -3.59 15.99 -28.51
C ILE A 37 -4.64 16.73 -29.37
N LYS A 38 -5.17 16.10 -30.42
CA LYS A 38 -6.18 16.67 -31.32
C LYS A 38 -7.64 16.48 -30.88
N ASN A 39 -7.94 15.53 -30.01
CA ASN A 39 -9.29 15.16 -29.57
C ASN A 39 -9.28 14.83 -28.06
N GLN A 40 -9.07 15.86 -27.23
CA GLN A 40 -9.08 15.73 -25.78
C GLN A 40 -10.53 15.75 -25.26
N THR A 41 -10.88 14.78 -24.42
CA THR A 41 -12.14 14.76 -23.67
C THR A 41 -11.81 14.79 -22.18
N ILE A 42 -12.50 15.63 -21.41
CA ILE A 42 -12.38 15.64 -19.96
C ILE A 42 -13.33 14.56 -19.42
N ALA A 43 -12.77 13.58 -18.72
CA ALA A 43 -13.54 12.58 -18.01
C ALA A 43 -13.34 12.75 -16.50
N THR A 44 -14.43 12.68 -15.76
CA THR A 44 -14.40 12.69 -14.30
C THR A 44 -14.27 11.26 -13.80
N ILE A 45 -13.21 10.98 -13.03
CA ILE A 45 -13.00 9.67 -12.40
C ILE A 45 -13.05 9.81 -10.89
N LEU A 46 -13.60 8.80 -10.23
CA LEU A 46 -13.58 8.69 -8.78
C LEU A 46 -12.18 8.24 -8.33
N VAL A 47 -11.67 8.86 -7.26
CA VAL A 47 -10.35 8.56 -6.69
C VAL A 47 -10.45 8.13 -5.22
N PRO A 48 -10.99 6.93 -4.93
CA PRO A 48 -11.07 6.45 -3.56
C PRO A 48 -9.68 6.15 -3.01
N THR A 49 -9.50 6.37 -1.70
CA THR A 49 -8.25 6.12 -0.99
C THR A 49 -8.54 5.56 0.39
N ILE A 50 -7.65 4.72 0.93
CA ILE A 50 -7.82 4.19 2.29
C ILE A 50 -7.86 5.32 3.30
N THR A 51 -6.94 6.28 3.19
CA THR A 51 -6.91 7.43 4.11
C THR A 51 -8.19 8.25 4.03
N GLY A 52 -8.75 8.44 2.82
CA GLY A 52 -10.03 9.12 2.64
C GLY A 52 -11.17 8.36 3.32
N LEU A 53 -11.26 7.05 3.12
CA LEU A 53 -12.26 6.20 3.79
C LEU A 53 -12.14 6.29 5.31
N VAL A 54 -10.93 6.13 5.84
CA VAL A 54 -10.62 6.17 7.28
C VAL A 54 -11.03 7.50 7.90
N LEU A 55 -10.72 8.61 7.24
CA LEU A 55 -11.11 9.95 7.71
C LEU A 55 -12.62 10.17 7.62
N HIS A 56 -13.27 9.66 6.56
CA HIS A 56 -14.71 9.80 6.34
C HIS A 56 -15.53 9.10 7.41
N ILE A 57 -15.16 7.86 7.75
CA ILE A 57 -15.80 7.09 8.83
C ILE A 57 -15.36 7.54 10.23
N GLY A 58 -14.48 8.55 10.31
CA GLY A 58 -14.12 9.24 11.54
C GLY A 58 -13.02 8.59 12.37
N PHE A 59 -12.21 7.68 11.82
CA PHE A 59 -11.01 7.19 12.51
C PHE A 59 -9.90 8.26 12.50
N ASP A 60 -9.06 8.25 13.53
CA ASP A 60 -7.91 9.13 13.69
C ASP A 60 -6.71 8.70 12.81
N SER A 61 -6.60 7.40 12.53
CA SER A 61 -5.46 6.81 11.84
C SER A 61 -5.85 5.54 11.09
N ARG A 62 -5.05 5.22 10.07
CA ARG A 62 -5.18 3.94 9.33
C ARG A 62 -4.95 2.73 10.25
N GLN A 63 -4.17 2.90 11.31
CA GLN A 63 -3.91 1.83 12.27
C GLN A 63 -5.18 1.44 13.01
N SER A 64 -5.97 2.42 13.47
CA SER A 64 -7.27 2.18 14.10
C SER A 64 -8.20 1.38 13.18
N PHE A 65 -8.21 1.67 11.88
CA PHE A 65 -8.98 0.91 10.89
C PHE A 65 -8.49 -0.54 10.73
N TYR A 66 -7.17 -0.77 10.67
CA TYR A 66 -6.62 -2.13 10.60
C TYR A 66 -6.77 -2.91 11.91
N ASP A 67 -6.82 -2.24 13.06
CA ASP A 67 -7.07 -2.90 14.33
C ASP A 67 -8.53 -3.39 14.42
N TYR A 68 -9.49 -2.69 13.80
CA TYR A 68 -10.86 -3.18 13.65
C TYR A 68 -10.95 -4.41 12.77
N GLU A 69 -10.11 -4.50 11.73
CA GLU A 69 -10.06 -5.67 10.83
C GLU A 69 -9.72 -6.97 11.58
N LYS A 70 -9.01 -6.88 12.71
CA LYS A 70 -8.66 -8.01 13.58
C LYS A 70 -9.84 -8.51 14.41
N ILE A 71 -10.93 -7.75 14.49
CA ILE A 71 -12.14 -8.15 15.18
C ILE A 71 -13.01 -8.92 14.16
N ASP A 72 -13.30 -10.19 14.43
CA ASP A 72 -13.99 -11.09 13.48
C ASP A 72 -15.26 -10.48 12.88
N LYS A 73 -16.06 -9.78 13.69
CA LYS A 73 -17.30 -9.12 13.22
C LYS A 73 -17.09 -8.05 12.15
N PHE A 74 -15.92 -7.40 12.10
CA PHE A 74 -15.62 -6.31 11.15
C PHE A 74 -14.63 -6.73 10.06
N SER A 75 -13.97 -7.88 10.25
CA SER A 75 -12.90 -8.35 9.35
C SER A 75 -13.36 -8.42 7.90
N TYR A 76 -14.55 -8.98 7.65
CA TYR A 76 -15.10 -9.12 6.31
C TYR A 76 -15.37 -7.75 5.65
N THR A 77 -16.07 -6.85 6.35
CA THR A 77 -16.44 -5.52 5.87
C THR A 77 -15.21 -4.70 5.50
N ILE A 78 -14.18 -4.71 6.36
CA ILE A 78 -12.95 -3.95 6.14
C ILE A 78 -12.14 -4.52 4.98
N LYS A 79 -11.99 -5.85 4.91
CA LYS A 79 -11.29 -6.51 3.79
C LYS A 79 -11.97 -6.19 2.46
N ARG A 80 -13.30 -6.26 2.41
CA ARG A 80 -14.08 -5.90 1.22
C ARG A 80 -13.82 -4.46 0.77
N ALA A 81 -13.84 -3.50 1.70
CA ALA A 81 -13.57 -2.09 1.40
C ALA A 81 -12.13 -1.89 0.87
N ARG A 82 -11.15 -2.57 1.47
CA ARG A 82 -9.75 -2.54 1.01
C ARG A 82 -9.59 -3.09 -0.39
N THR A 83 -10.18 -4.26 -0.66
CA THR A 83 -10.14 -4.89 -2.00
C THR A 83 -10.79 -4.02 -3.07
N PHE A 84 -11.87 -3.32 -2.74
CA PHE A 84 -12.48 -2.37 -3.67
C PHE A 84 -11.53 -1.22 -4.03
N ILE A 85 -10.82 -0.67 -3.04
CA ILE A 85 -9.81 0.37 -3.29
C ILE A 85 -8.60 -0.18 -4.06
N GLU A 86 -8.19 -1.42 -3.79
CA GLU A 86 -7.12 -2.09 -4.55
C GLU A 86 -7.50 -2.25 -6.03
N MET A 87 -8.73 -2.69 -6.33
CA MET A 87 -9.27 -2.79 -7.69
C MET A 87 -9.17 -1.45 -8.44
N GLU A 88 -9.52 -0.34 -7.79
CA GLU A 88 -9.43 1.01 -8.38
C GLU A 88 -7.99 1.42 -8.73
N TYR A 89 -7.01 1.01 -7.91
CA TYR A 89 -5.60 1.22 -8.25
C TYR A 89 -5.13 0.25 -9.33
N GLU A 90 -5.64 -0.98 -9.35
CA GLU A 90 -5.35 -1.97 -10.39
C GLU A 90 -5.85 -1.51 -11.75
N GLU A 91 -7.09 -1.03 -11.88
CA GLU A 91 -7.63 -0.50 -13.13
C GLU A 91 -6.79 0.68 -13.65
N ARG A 92 -6.28 1.53 -12.75
CA ARG A 92 -5.37 2.63 -13.13
C ARG A 92 -4.03 2.16 -13.66
N LEU A 93 -3.59 0.92 -13.40
CA LEU A 93 -2.39 0.38 -14.04
C LEU A 93 -2.54 0.28 -15.55
N GLN A 94 -3.76 0.15 -16.06
CA GLN A 94 -4.05 0.12 -17.50
C GLN A 94 -3.96 1.51 -18.15
N SER A 95 -3.78 2.57 -17.37
CA SER A 95 -3.68 3.95 -17.84
C SER A 95 -2.24 4.39 -18.14
N GLY A 96 -2.08 5.54 -18.80
CA GLY A 96 -0.77 6.03 -19.25
C GLY A 96 0.22 6.45 -18.14
N ASN A 97 -0.22 6.59 -16.88
CA ASN A 97 0.64 7.03 -15.76
C ASN A 97 0.50 6.09 -14.54
N PRO A 98 1.00 4.84 -14.62
CA PRO A 98 0.75 3.82 -13.59
C PRO A 98 1.62 3.99 -12.34
N THR A 99 2.65 4.85 -12.33
CA THR A 99 3.63 4.95 -11.23
C THR A 99 2.98 5.17 -9.86
N GLY A 100 1.96 6.04 -9.78
CA GLY A 100 1.24 6.29 -8.54
C GLY A 100 0.40 5.10 -8.08
N ALA A 101 -0.23 4.38 -9.03
CA ALA A 101 -0.98 3.17 -8.76
C ALA A 101 -0.07 2.03 -8.29
N ILE A 102 1.09 1.84 -8.93
CA ILE A 102 2.11 0.86 -8.52
C ILE A 102 2.58 1.15 -7.09
N PHE A 103 2.89 2.42 -6.78
CA PHE A 103 3.29 2.82 -5.42
C PHE A 103 2.18 2.52 -4.39
N ALA A 104 0.92 2.79 -4.73
CA ALA A 104 -0.21 2.47 -3.86
C ALA A 104 -0.34 0.95 -3.63
N LEU A 105 -0.35 0.14 -4.70
CA LEU A 105 -0.45 -1.33 -4.61
C LEU A 105 0.68 -1.96 -3.79
N LYS A 106 1.90 -1.43 -3.87
CA LYS A 106 3.00 -1.84 -2.98
C LYS A 106 2.71 -1.57 -1.50
N ASN A 107 2.03 -0.46 -1.18
CA ASN A 107 1.56 -0.19 0.19
C ASN A 107 0.43 -1.13 0.63
N PHE A 108 -0.31 -1.71 -0.33
CA PHE A 108 -1.23 -2.82 -0.11
C PHE A 108 -0.54 -4.19 -0.04
N ASN A 109 0.78 -4.21 0.13
CA ASN A 109 1.59 -5.42 0.27
C ASN A 109 1.66 -6.28 -1.02
N TRP A 110 1.35 -5.71 -2.19
CA TRP A 110 1.66 -6.33 -3.48
C TRP A 110 3.17 -6.35 -3.69
N LYS A 111 3.70 -7.48 -4.17
CA LYS A 111 5.13 -7.68 -4.35
C LYS A 111 5.44 -7.95 -5.81
N ASP A 112 6.44 -7.24 -6.33
CA ASP A 112 7.07 -7.63 -7.58
C ASP A 112 7.77 -8.99 -7.38
N ARG A 113 7.54 -9.93 -8.29
CA ARG A 113 8.30 -11.18 -8.32
C ARG A 113 9.58 -10.96 -9.11
N GLN A 114 10.73 -11.20 -8.49
CA GLN A 114 12.01 -11.26 -9.18
C GLN A 114 12.47 -12.71 -9.24
N GLU A 115 12.70 -13.23 -10.43
CA GLU A 115 13.37 -14.52 -10.63
C GLU A 115 14.86 -14.23 -10.86
N ILE A 116 15.69 -14.57 -9.87
CA ILE A 116 17.14 -14.47 -9.99
C ILE A 116 17.66 -15.83 -10.47
N GLY A 117 17.96 -15.93 -11.77
CA GLY A 117 18.64 -17.10 -12.32
C GLY A 117 20.11 -17.09 -11.90
N ILE A 118 20.49 -17.97 -10.97
CA ILE A 118 21.91 -18.28 -10.73
C ILE A 118 22.33 -19.26 -11.82
N GLY A 119 22.72 -18.75 -12.99
CA GLY A 119 23.35 -19.52 -14.06
C GLY A 119 24.78 -19.86 -13.66
N GLY A 120 24.97 -20.93 -12.89
CA GLY A 120 26.27 -21.50 -12.59
C GLY A 120 26.61 -22.61 -13.59
N GLU A 121 27.13 -22.23 -14.75
CA GLU A 121 28.00 -23.10 -15.56
C GLU A 121 29.38 -22.46 -15.62
N GLU A 122 30.17 -22.63 -14.54
CA GLU A 122 31.61 -22.83 -14.66
C GLU A 122 32.04 -23.82 -13.57
N GLU A 123 32.78 -24.83 -14.00
CA GLU A 123 33.27 -25.93 -13.19
C GLU A 123 34.04 -25.44 -11.95
N GLY A 124 33.62 -25.92 -10.77
CA GLY A 124 34.54 -26.29 -9.70
C GLY A 124 35.57 -25.26 -9.20
N THR A 125 35.25 -23.98 -9.07
CA THR A 125 36.05 -23.08 -8.20
C THR A 125 35.23 -22.60 -7.01
N PRO A 126 35.57 -23.01 -5.77
CA PRO A 126 34.93 -22.42 -4.59
C PRO A 126 35.31 -20.94 -4.50
N LEU A 127 34.31 -20.09 -4.26
CA LEU A 127 34.48 -18.67 -4.01
C LEU A 127 35.45 -18.47 -2.84
N ALA A 128 36.70 -18.10 -3.15
CA ALA A 128 37.70 -17.76 -2.14
C ALA A 128 37.35 -16.39 -1.53
N ILE A 129 36.62 -16.40 -0.41
CA ILE A 129 36.41 -15.22 0.41
C ILE A 129 37.76 -14.84 1.04
N LYS A 130 38.50 -13.90 0.43
CA LYS A 130 39.64 -13.26 1.08
C LYS A 130 39.11 -12.30 2.14
N ILE A 131 39.13 -12.75 3.40
CA ILE A 131 38.98 -11.86 4.55
C ILE A 131 40.22 -10.96 4.59
N ILE A 132 40.09 -9.74 4.09
CA ILE A 132 41.10 -8.71 4.29
C ILE A 132 40.95 -8.26 5.74
N ARG A 133 41.76 -8.82 6.65
CA ARG A 133 41.95 -8.23 7.98
C ARG A 133 42.65 -6.90 7.75
N GLY A 134 41.95 -5.79 7.97
CA GLY A 134 42.56 -4.47 7.96
C GLY A 134 43.59 -4.40 9.09
N ASP A 135 44.86 -4.30 8.73
CA ASP A 135 45.89 -3.85 9.66
C ASP A 135 45.54 -2.42 10.10
N GLY A 136 45.22 -2.28 11.38
CA GLY A 136 45.06 -0.98 12.02
C GLY A 136 46.39 -0.22 12.04
N PRO A 137 46.36 1.12 12.03
CA PRO A 137 47.58 1.91 12.00
C PRO A 137 48.40 1.67 13.28
N ALA A 138 49.69 1.38 13.08
CA ALA A 138 50.67 1.27 14.15
C ALA A 138 50.65 2.53 15.02
N SER A 139 50.32 2.34 16.30
CA SER A 139 50.52 3.34 17.34
C SER A 139 52.02 3.59 17.49
N ASN A 140 52.51 4.72 16.99
CA ASN A 140 53.82 5.22 17.39
C ASN A 140 53.71 5.76 18.83
N GLY A 141 54.18 4.96 19.78
CA GLY A 141 54.38 5.34 21.17
C GLY A 141 55.81 5.05 21.62
N SER A 142 56.43 6.11 22.16
CA SER A 142 57.66 6.17 22.98
C SER A 142 58.99 6.00 22.22
N LEU A 143 60.01 6.86 22.42
CA LEU A 143 60.46 7.58 23.62
C LEU A 143 60.85 9.04 23.32
#